data_AF-A0A349LSY7-F1
#
_entry.id   AF-A0A349LSY7-F1
#
_cell.length_a   1.000
_cell.length_b   1.000
_cell.length_c   1.000
_cell.angle_alpha   90.00
_cell.angle_beta   90.00
_cell.angle_gamma   90.00
#
_symmetry.space_group_name_H-M   'P 1'
#
loop_
_entity.id
_entity.type
_entity.pdbx_description
1 polymer ?
#
loop_
_entity_poly.entity_id
_entity_poly.type
_entity_poly.pdbx_seq_one_letter_code
_entity_poly.pdbx_strand_id
1 'polypeptide(L)' 'FDQYQVYRADWLHAWQQGHDVLIDARGQRFPLSASDAWQAQLWRDVLSDIGDRHALFSRAELHQQVL' A
#
# COMPACT_ATOMS: atom_id res chain seq x y z
N PHE A 1 10.84 11.60 15.71
CA PHE A 1 10.70 10.82 14.46
C PHE A 1 9.24 10.42 14.16
N ASP A 2 8.23 10.90 14.91
CA ASP A 2 6.82 10.47 14.77
C ASP A 2 6.04 11.13 13.64
N GLN A 3 6.40 12.36 13.23
CA GLN A 3 5.66 13.08 12.19
C GLN A 3 5.64 12.31 10.86
N TYR A 4 6.74 11.63 10.51
CA TYR A 4 6.77 10.80 9.32
C TYR A 4 5.82 9.60 9.41
N GLN A 5 5.52 9.06 10.59
CA GLN A 5 4.64 7.89 10.71
C GLN A 5 3.18 8.25 10.44
N VAL A 6 2.73 9.41 10.94
CA VAL A 6 1.37 9.90 10.72
C VAL A 6 1.14 10.13 9.23
N TYR A 7 2.01 10.91 8.58
CA TYR A 7 1.86 11.22 7.15
C TYR A 7 2.09 10.01 6.27
N ARG A 8 2.97 9.09 6.67
CA ARG A 8 3.20 7.85 5.93
C ARG A 8 1.94 6.99 5.86
N ALA A 9 1.14 6.91 6.92
CA ALA A 9 -0.14 6.18 6.86
C ALA A 9 -1.07 6.78 5.79
N ASP A 10 -1.18 8.11 5.75
CA ASP A 10 -2.01 8.81 4.76
C ASP A 10 -1.46 8.62 3.33
N TRP A 11 -0.14 8.65 3.15
CA TRP A 11 0.50 8.41 1.84
C TRP A 11 0.24 7.00 1.35
N LEU A 12 0.49 5.98 2.18
CA LEU A 12 0.30 4.58 1.82
C LEU A 12 -1.17 4.28 1.47
N HIS A 13 -2.12 4.89 2.19
CA HIS A 13 -3.54 4.80 1.85
C HIS A 13 -3.84 5.43 0.49
N ALA A 14 -3.34 6.63 0.21
CA ALA A 14 -3.53 7.28 -1.09
C ALA A 14 -2.92 6.48 -2.25
N TRP A 15 -1.71 5.94 -2.06
CA TRP A 15 -1.00 5.14 -3.06
C TRP A 15 -1.71 3.83 -3.38
N GLN A 16 -2.32 3.20 -2.37
CA GLN A 16 -3.18 2.02 -2.55
C GLN A 16 -4.39 2.33 -3.44
N GLN A 17 -4.95 3.55 -3.36
CA GLN A 17 -6.03 4.00 -4.24
C GLN A 17 -5.55 4.46 -5.63
N GLY A 18 -4.25 4.34 -5.94
CA GLY A 18 -3.66 4.78 -7.20
C GLY A 18 -3.36 6.28 -7.27
N HIS A 19 -3.37 6.99 -6.14
CA HIS A 19 -3.03 8.41 -6.09
C HIS A 19 -1.57 8.60 -5.68
N ASP A 20 -0.69 8.88 -6.63
CA ASP A 20 0.75 9.06 -6.41
C ASP A 20 1.06 10.45 -5.84
N VAL A 21 0.71 10.68 -4.57
CA VAL A 21 0.83 11.98 -3.87
C VAL A 21 1.46 11.85 -2.48
N LEU A 22 2.10 12.93 -2.01
CA LEU A 22 2.43 13.16 -0.61
C LEU A 22 1.36 14.06 0.02
N ILE A 23 1.04 13.79 1.28
CA ILE A 23 0.05 14.50 2.08
C ILE A 23 0.75 15.13 3.29
N ASP A 24 0.69 16.45 3.44
CA ASP A 24 1.31 17.12 4.58
C ASP A 24 0.42 17.07 5.85
N ALA A 25 0.91 17.72 6.91
CA ALA A 25 0.22 17.90 8.19
C ALA A 25 -1.18 18.50 8.12
N ARG A 26 -1.47 19.24 7.05
CA ARG A 26 -2.72 19.97 6.83
C ARG A 26 -3.63 19.26 5.85
N GLY A 27 -3.22 18.08 5.35
CA GLY A 27 -3.96 17.33 4.34
C GLY A 27 -3.71 17.82 2.91
N GLN A 28 -2.74 18.72 2.70
CA GLN A 28 -2.40 19.23 1.37
C GLN A 28 -1.74 18.12 0.55
N ARG A 29 -2.24 17.91 -0.66
CA ARG A 29 -1.73 16.88 -1.59
C ARG A 29 -0.72 17.47 -2.56
N PHE A 30 0.42 16.80 -2.69
CA PHE A 30 1.49 17.15 -3.60
C PHE A 30 1.79 15.95 -4.51
N PRO A 31 1.75 16.09 -5.84
CA PRO A 31 2.10 14.98 -6.73
C PRO A 31 3.54 14.53 -6.50
N LEU A 32 3.77 13.21 -6.55
CA LEU A 32 5.11 12.65 -6.56
C LEU A 32 5.83 13.09 -7.83
N SER A 33 7.14 13.33 -7.70
CA SER A 33 8.01 13.51 -8.85
C SER A 33 8.13 12.19 -9.64
N ALA A 34 8.49 12.26 -10.91
CA ALA A 34 8.74 11.06 -11.71
C ALA A 34 9.85 10.17 -11.09
N SER A 35 10.84 10.78 -10.43
CA SER A 35 11.91 10.09 -9.70
C SER A 35 11.45 9.42 -8.39
N ASP A 36 10.29 9.79 -7.86
CA ASP A 36 9.74 9.23 -6.61
C ASP A 36 8.50 8.35 -6.83
N ALA A 37 7.93 8.34 -8.03
CA ALA A 37 6.74 7.55 -8.37
C ALA A 37 6.93 6.04 -8.12
N TRP A 38 8.18 5.56 -8.18
CA TRP A 38 8.50 4.16 -7.87
C TRP A 38 8.16 3.78 -6.42
N GLN A 39 8.12 4.71 -5.46
CA GLN A 39 7.77 4.42 -4.07
C GLN A 39 6.31 3.98 -3.95
N ALA A 40 5.41 4.70 -4.62
CA ALA A 40 4.00 4.36 -4.66
C ALA A 40 3.76 3.06 -5.43
N GLN A 41 4.50 2.84 -6.51
CA GLN A 41 4.43 1.58 -7.25
C GLN A 41 4.90 0.39 -6.41
N LEU A 42 6.06 0.51 -5.76
CA LEU A 42 6.60 -0.53 -4.89
C LEU A 42 5.61 -0.90 -3.78
N TRP A 43 4.92 0.09 -3.22
CA TRP A 43 3.89 -0.17 -2.21
C TRP A 43 2.72 -1.00 -2.76
N ARG A 44 2.23 -0.68 -3.96
CA ARG A 44 1.19 -1.47 -4.62
C ARG A 44 1.66 -2.89 -4.93
N ASP A 45 2.92 -3.05 -5.35
CA ASP A 45 3.50 -4.37 -5.64
C ASP A 45 3.60 -5.21 -4.36
N VAL A 46 4.02 -4.61 -3.24
CA VAL A 46 4.05 -5.27 -1.92
C VAL A 46 2.64 -5.68 -1.47
N LEU A 47 1.64 -4.81 -1.63
CA LEU A 47 0.26 -5.13 -1.29
C LEU A 47 -0.31 -6.26 -2.17
N SER A 48 0.01 -6.24 -3.47
CA SER A 48 -0.39 -7.32 -4.40
C SER A 48 0.21 -8.65 -3.97
N ASP A 49 1.52 -8.68 -3.71
CA ASP A 49 2.26 -9.89 -3.32
C ASP A 49 1.78 -10.45 -1.96
N ILE A 50 1.41 -9.59 -1.02
CA ILE A 50 0.76 -9.99 0.24
C ILE A 50 -0.65 -10.57 -0.03
N GLY A 51 -1.46 -9.89 -0.84
CA GLY A 51 -2.80 -10.34 -1.22
C GLY A 51 -2.78 -11.71 -1.91
N ASP A 52 -1.86 -11.89 -2.85
CA ASP A 52 -1.65 -13.14 -3.57
C ASP A 52 -1.24 -14.28 -2.62
N ARG A 53 -0.32 -14.01 -1.68
CA ARG A 53 0.01 -14.98 -0.63
C ARG A 53 -1.20 -15.33 0.24
N HIS A 54 -1.97 -14.35 0.70
CA HIS A 54 -3.18 -14.63 1.48
C HIS A 54 -4.23 -15.43 0.68
N ALA A 55 -4.39 -15.15 -0.61
CA ALA A 55 -5.26 -15.92 -1.50
C ALA A 55 -4.75 -17.35 -1.70
N LEU A 56 -3.44 -17.56 -1.80
CA LEU A 56 -2.82 -18.88 -1.87
C LEU A 56 -3.01 -19.68 -0.57
N PHE A 57 -2.77 -19.07 0.60
CA PHE A 57 -2.97 -19.70 1.90
C PHE A 57 -4.45 -20.04 2.15
N SER A 58 -5.37 -19.11 1.93
CA SER A 58 -6.81 -19.35 2.12
C SER A 58 -7.32 -20.45 1.18
N ARG A 59 -6.86 -20.53 -0.07
CA ARG A 59 -7.17 -21.66 -0.96
C ARG A 59 -6.62 -22.98 -0.42
N ALA A 60 -5.36 -23.04 -0.01
CA ALA A 60 -4.75 -24.27 0.50
C ALA A 60 -5.42 -24.75 1.81
N GLU A 61 -5.78 -23.84 2.72
CA GLU A 61 -6.46 -24.17 3.98
C GLU A 61 -7.93 -24.57 3.77
N LEU A 62 -8.67 -23.90 2.87
CA LEU A 62 -10.04 -24.31 2.53
C LEU A 62 -10.11 -25.71 1.92
N HIS A 63 -9.07 -26.14 1.19
CA HIS A 63 -8.96 -27.50 0.67
C HIS A 63 -8.77 -28.56 1.79
N GLN A 64 -8.39 -28.17 3.01
CA GLN A 64 -8.24 -29.09 4.15
C GLN A 64 -9.51 -29.20 5.03
N GLN A 65 -10.54 -28.37 4.79
CA GLN A 65 -11.76 -28.34 5.61
C GLN A 65 -13.02 -28.87 4.90
N VAL A 66 -12.89 -29.46 3.71
CA VAL A 66 -13.97 -30.21 3.06
C VAL A 66 -13.71 -31.70 3.24
N LEU A 67 -14.09 -32.23 4.42
CA LEU A 67 -14.29 -33.65 4.68
C LEU A 67 -15.74 -33.86 5.15
#